data_AF-E6S799-F1
#
_entry.id   AF-E6S799-F1
#
_cell.length_a   1.000
_cell.length_b   1.000
_cell.length_c   1.000
_cell.angle_alpha   90.00
_cell.angle_beta   90.00
_cell.angle_gamma   90.00
#
_symmetry.space_group_name_H-M   'P 1'
#
loop_
_entity.id
_entity.type
_entity.pdbx_description
1 polymer ?
#
loop_
_entity_poly.entity_id
_entity_poly.type
_entity_poly.pdbx_seq_one_letter_code
_entity_poly.pdbx_strand_id
1 'polypeptide(L)'
;MGMAERDDAAPAGRTDCSEALLRVYEFLDGELGPTDCAKIQAHLDECGPCLHEYNLDTTLKALIKRSCSAEHAPDQLRTSIMSRISLTVFRIEGGS
;
A
#
# COMPACT_ATOMS: atom_id res chain seq x y z
N MET A 1 4.30 -15.08 40.83
CA MET A 1 3.52 -13.92 40.36
C MET A 1 3.43 -14.05 38.86
N GLY A 2 2.28 -14.53 38.37
CA GLY A 2 2.05 -14.78 36.96
C GLY A 2 1.85 -13.47 36.22
N MET A 3 2.59 -13.30 35.13
CA MET A 3 2.24 -12.31 34.11
C MET A 3 1.07 -12.90 33.33
N ALA A 4 -0.09 -12.27 33.46
CA ALA A 4 -1.26 -12.61 32.66
C ALA A 4 -0.97 -12.18 31.23
N GLU A 5 -0.58 -13.14 30.39
CA GLU A 5 -0.56 -13.01 28.94
C GLU A 5 -2.03 -12.84 28.49
N ARG A 6 -2.35 -11.59 28.14
CA ARG A 6 -3.58 -11.17 27.46
C ARG A 6 -3.09 -10.76 26.06
N ASP A 7 -3.55 -11.33 24.95
CA ASP A 7 -4.94 -11.27 24.51
C ASP A 7 -5.31 -12.48 23.64
N ASP A 8 -6.57 -12.88 23.83
CA ASP A 8 -7.31 -13.98 23.25
C ASP A 8 -7.36 -13.90 21.71
N ALA A 9 -6.73 -14.85 21.03
CA ALA A 9 -6.95 -15.10 19.61
C ALA A 9 -8.35 -15.71 19.41
N ALA A 10 -9.35 -14.86 19.19
CA ALA A 10 -10.69 -15.27 18.77
C ALA A 10 -10.88 -15.11 17.24
N PRO A 11 -11.63 -16.00 16.58
CA PRO A 11 -11.63 -16.14 15.12
C PRO A 11 -12.39 -15.00 14.44
N ALA A 12 -11.66 -14.01 13.91
CA ALA A 12 -12.21 -12.96 13.05
C ALA A 12 -12.09 -13.36 11.57
N GLY A 13 -13.05 -12.93 10.76
CA GLY A 13 -13.40 -13.51 9.46
C GLY A 13 -12.26 -13.70 8.48
N ARG A 14 -12.29 -14.85 7.79
CA ARG A 14 -11.56 -15.29 6.57
C ARG A 14 -10.04 -15.03 6.45
N THR A 15 -9.40 -14.28 7.35
CA THR A 15 -7.97 -13.93 7.32
C THR A 15 -7.50 -13.64 8.74
N ASP A 16 -6.38 -14.24 9.15
CA ASP A 16 -5.81 -14.04 10.48
C ASP A 16 -5.30 -12.58 10.65
N CYS A 17 -5.43 -11.99 11.84
CA CYS A 17 -4.99 -10.61 12.09
C CYS A 17 -3.50 -10.41 11.79
N SER A 18 -2.65 -11.42 12.04
CA SER A 18 -1.22 -11.36 11.77
C SER A 18 -0.95 -11.34 10.27
N GLU A 19 -1.69 -12.14 9.50
CA GLU A 19 -1.62 -12.16 8.04
C GLU A 19 -2.13 -10.84 7.45
N ALA A 20 -3.25 -10.32 7.96
CA ALA A 20 -3.81 -9.06 7.52
C ALA A 20 -2.85 -7.89 7.75
N LEU A 21 -2.21 -7.82 8.92
CA LEU A 21 -1.21 -6.79 9.24
C LEU A 21 0.07 -6.94 8.40
N LEU A 22 0.51 -8.18 8.10
CA LEU A 22 1.68 -8.36 7.24
C LEU A 22 1.44 -7.81 5.82
N ARG A 23 0.23 -8.00 5.30
CA ARG A 23 -0.15 -7.59 3.94
C ARG A 23 -0.74 -6.18 3.86
N VAL A 24 -0.94 -5.50 4.98
CA VAL A 24 -1.54 -4.16 5.02
C VAL A 24 -0.69 -3.12 4.28
N TYR A 25 0.63 -3.29 4.28
CA TYR A 25 1.55 -2.40 3.57
C TYR A 25 1.40 -2.52 2.05
N GLU A 26 1.37 -3.74 1.53
CA GLU A 26 1.11 -4.03 0.11
C GLU A 26 -0.27 -3.49 -0.31
N PHE A 27 -1.27 -3.60 0.57
CA PHE A 27 -2.60 -3.03 0.37
C PHE A 27 -2.56 -1.50 0.28
N LEU A 28 -1.84 -0.85 1.20
CA LEU A 28 -1.68 0.62 1.23
C LEU A 28 -0.93 1.16 0.00
N ASP A 29 0.04 0.42 -0.52
CA ASP A 29 0.80 0.79 -1.71
C ASP A 29 0.12 0.41 -3.03
N GLY A 30 -1.01 -0.31 -2.96
CA GLY A 30 -1.78 -0.74 -4.14
C GLY A 30 -1.12 -1.88 -4.91
N GLU A 31 -0.26 -2.66 -4.25
CA GLU A 31 0.51 -3.76 -4.84
C GLU A 31 -0.20 -5.11 -4.76
N LEU A 32 -1.40 -5.15 -4.15
CA LEU A 32 -2.22 -6.35 -4.07
C LEU A 32 -3.13 -6.53 -5.29
N GLY A 33 -3.37 -7.79 -5.64
CA GLY A 33 -4.41 -8.16 -6.62
C GLY A 33 -5.82 -7.91 -6.07
N PRO A 34 -6.85 -7.79 -6.94
CA PRO A 34 -8.20 -7.40 -6.55
C PRO A 34 -8.84 -8.35 -5.52
N THR A 35 -8.55 -9.65 -5.64
CA THR A 35 -9.04 -10.66 -4.69
C THR A 35 -8.45 -10.48 -3.30
N ASP A 36 -7.17 -10.14 -3.20
CA ASP A 36 -6.49 -9.97 -1.91
C ASP A 36 -6.85 -8.61 -1.29
N CYS A 37 -7.00 -7.55 -2.09
CA CYS A 37 -7.59 -6.30 -1.64
C CYS A 37 -8.96 -6.50 -0.99
N ALA A 38 -9.84 -7.29 -1.60
CA ALA A 38 -11.17 -7.55 -1.04
C ALA A 38 -11.12 -8.32 0.29
N LYS A 39 -10.16 -9.24 0.46
CA LYS A 39 -9.97 -9.96 1.73
C LYS A 39 -9.49 -9.03 2.84
N ILE A 40 -8.47 -8.21 2.57
CA ILE A 40 -7.94 -7.25 3.55
C ILE A 40 -9.00 -6.22 3.91
N GLN A 41 -9.75 -5.70 2.93
CA GLN A 41 -10.84 -4.77 3.18
C GLN A 41 -11.91 -5.39 4.11
N ALA A 42 -12.38 -6.59 3.81
CA ALA A 42 -13.37 -7.28 4.64
C ALA A 42 -12.86 -7.51 6.07
N HIS A 43 -11.58 -7.84 6.24
CA HIS A 43 -10.98 -7.97 7.56
C HIS A 43 -10.94 -6.64 8.31
N LEU A 44 -10.54 -5.53 7.66
CA LEU A 44 -10.51 -4.20 8.27
C LEU A 44 -11.91 -3.70 8.66
N ASP A 45 -12.94 -4.09 7.91
CA ASP A 45 -14.34 -3.74 8.22
C ASP A 45 -14.87 -4.47 9.46
N GLU A 46 -14.34 -5.67 9.76
CA GLU A 46 -14.77 -6.51 10.89
C GLU A 46 -13.84 -6.44 12.11
N CYS A 47 -12.58 -6.01 11.92
CA CYS A 47 -11.52 -6.03 12.94
C CYS A 47 -11.06 -4.61 13.31
N GLY A 48 -11.66 -4.06 14.37
CA GLY A 48 -11.32 -2.74 14.92
C GLY A 48 -9.83 -2.55 15.27
N PRO A 49 -9.13 -3.52 15.88
CA PRO A 49 -7.69 -3.43 16.13
C PRO A 49 -6.86 -3.25 14.86
N CYS A 50 -7.10 -4.07 13.82
CA CYS A 50 -6.38 -3.94 12.55
C CYS A 50 -6.72 -2.64 11.82
N LEU A 51 -7.97 -2.17 11.92
CA LEU A 51 -8.37 -0.86 11.41
C LEU A 51 -7.64 0.29 12.11
N HIS A 52 -7.37 0.18 13.41
CA HIS A 52 -6.60 1.18 14.14
C HIS A 52 -5.16 1.30 13.60
N GLU A 53 -4.47 0.17 13.46
CA GLU A 53 -3.10 0.12 12.90
C GLU A 53 -3.07 0.66 11.46
N TYR A 54 -4.01 0.24 10.61
CA TYR A 54 -4.15 0.76 9.24
C TYR A 54 -4.27 2.30 9.20
N ASN A 55 -5.07 2.89 10.08
CA ASN A 55 -5.25 4.34 10.15
C ASN A 55 -3.98 5.06 10.61
N LEU A 56 -3.22 4.46 11.54
CA LEU A 56 -1.93 4.97 11.98
C LEU A 56 -0.94 5.01 10.81
N ASP A 57 -0.79 3.90 10.08
CA ASP A 57 0.09 3.81 8.92
C ASP A 57 -0.31 4.77 7.81
N THR A 58 -1.61 4.90 7.54
CA THR A 58 -2.13 5.86 6.55
C THR A 58 -1.79 7.29 6.95
N THR A 59 -1.93 7.63 8.24
CA THR A 59 -1.58 8.94 8.77
C THR A 59 -0.08 9.18 8.60
N LEU A 60 0.76 8.21 8.96
CA LEU A 60 2.21 8.31 8.81
C LEU A 60 2.62 8.51 7.33
N LYS A 61 2.08 7.71 6.41
CA LYS A 61 2.31 7.86 4.97
C LYS A 61 1.91 9.26 4.49
N ALA A 62 0.79 9.80 4.96
CA ALA A 62 0.36 11.17 4.62
C ALA A 62 1.32 12.24 5.16
N LEU A 63 1.84 12.08 6.38
CA LEU A 63 2.84 12.99 6.96
C LEU A 63 4.15 12.99 6.16
N ILE A 64 4.62 11.80 5.77
CA ILE A 64 5.83 11.64 4.94
C ILE A 64 5.61 12.31 3.58
N LYS A 65 4.50 11.98 2.90
CA LYS A 65 4.16 12.55 1.60
C LYS A 65 4.16 14.08 1.66
N ARG A 66 3.52 14.69 2.66
CA ARG A 66 3.52 16.16 2.82
C ARG A 66 4.93 16.72 2.96
N SER A 67 5.77 16.08 3.77
CA SER A 67 7.14 16.54 4.03
C SER A 67 8.04 16.43 2.78
N CYS A 68 7.80 15.44 1.92
CA CYS A 68 8.56 15.22 0.68
C CYS A 68 7.92 15.89 -0.56
N SER A 69 6.72 16.47 -0.46
CA SER A 69 6.01 17.09 -1.59
C SER A 69 6.70 18.34 -2.15
N ALA A 70 7.66 18.92 -1.42
CA ALA A 70 8.41 20.09 -1.84
C ALA A 70 9.60 19.75 -2.75
N GLU A 71 9.95 18.47 -2.92
CA GLU A 71 11.04 18.03 -3.80
C GLU A 71 10.50 17.75 -5.20
N HIS A 72 10.30 18.80 -5.99
CA HIS A 72 9.90 18.65 -7.39
C HIS A 72 11.03 17.97 -8.16
N ALA A 73 10.72 16.87 -8.85
CA ALA A 73 11.70 16.17 -9.69
C ALA A 73 12.32 17.14 -10.71
N PRO A 74 13.66 17.18 -10.88
CA PRO A 74 14.31 18.12 -11.77
C PRO A 74 13.73 18.07 -13.19
N ASP A 75 13.50 19.23 -13.81
CA ASP A 75 12.91 19.30 -15.16
C ASP A 75 13.71 18.54 -16.22
N GLN A 76 15.03 18.43 -16.04
CA GLN A 76 15.87 17.59 -16.89
C GLN A 76 15.48 16.12 -16.84
N LEU A 77 15.15 15.58 -15.65
CA LEU A 77 14.72 14.20 -15.49
C LEU A 77 13.36 13.99 -16.18
N ARG A 78 12.42 14.92 -15.98
CA ARG A 78 11.11 14.91 -16.67
C ARG A 78 11.28 14.90 -18.18
N THR A 79 12.10 15.81 -18.71
CA THR A 79 12.36 15.94 -20.16
C THR A 79 13.01 14.67 -20.73
N SER A 80 13.99 14.10 -20.02
CA SER A 80 14.66 12.85 -20.39
C SER A 80 13.70 11.67 -20.45
N ILE A 81 12.84 11.51 -19.44
CA ILE A 81 11.81 10.45 -19.38
C ILE A 81 10.85 10.59 -20.56
N MET A 82 10.28 11.78 -20.78
CA MET A 82 9.31 12.01 -21.85
C MET A 82 9.92 11.76 -23.23
N SER A 83 11.17 12.17 -23.46
CA SER A 83 11.89 11.88 -24.71
C SER A 83 12.01 10.37 -24.95
N ARG A 84 12.42 9.59 -23.94
CA ARG A 84 12.56 8.13 -24.05
C ARG A 84 11.24 7.41 -24.30
N ILE A 85 10.16 7.86 -23.66
CA ILE A 85 8.81 7.30 -23.89
C ILE A 85 8.39 7.55 -25.33
N SER A 86 8.50 8.80 -25.81
CA SER A 86 8.14 9.16 -27.19
C SER A 86 8.94 8.36 -28.23
N LEU A 87 10.25 8.19 -28.04
CA LEU A 87 11.10 7.38 -28.93
C LEU A 87 10.67 5.90 -28.99
N THR A 88 10.12 5.36 -27.90
CA THR A 88 9.66 3.97 -27.86
C THR A 88 8.36 3.77 -28.63
N VAL A 89 7.46 4.76 -28.60
CA VAL A 89 6.17 4.72 -29.33
C VAL A 89 6.39 4.70 -30.85
N PHE A 90 7.34 5.47 -31.38
CA PHE A 90 7.65 5.46 -32.83
C PHE A 90 8.08 4.08 -33.37
N ARG A 91 8.65 3.22 -32.53
CA ARG A 91 9.12 1.90 -32.97
C ARG A 91 7.97 0.90 -33.16
N ILE A 92 6.83 1.10 -32.51
CA ILE A 92 5.70 0.16 -32.54
C ILE A 92 4.83 0.39 -33.79
N GLU A 93 4.73 1.63 -34.28
CA GLU A 93 3.91 1.98 -35.45
C GLU A 93 4.69 1.98 -36.78
N GLY A 94 6.02 1.86 -36.73
CA GLY A 94 6.91 1.92 -37.90
C GLY A 94 7.49 0.58 -38.38
N GLY A 95 7.12 -0.55 -37.76
CA GLY A 95 7.55 -1.89 -38.18
C GLY A 95 6.66 -2.44 -39.29
N SER A 96 7.00 -2.12 -40.54
CA SER A 96 6.56 -2.90 -41.72
C SER A 96 7.14 -4.30 -41.73
#